data_AF-A0A816FXY7-F1
#
_entry.id   AF-A0A816FXY7-F1
#
_cell.length_a   1.000
_cell.length_b   1.000
_cell.length_c   1.000
_cell.angle_alpha   90.00
_cell.angle_beta   90.00
_cell.angle_gamma   90.00
#
_symmetry.space_group_name_H-M   'P 1'
#
loop_
_entity.id
_entity.type
_entity.pdbx_description
1 polymer ?
#
loop_
_entity_poly.entity_id
_entity_poly.type
_entity_poly.pdbx_seq_one_letter_code
_entity_poly.pdbx_strand_id
1 'polypeptide(L)'
;MSSKHDAIEAQSKAIRDERRKEEDEARGTRFGQQILDTEVYEDDGRSSYLSYLPKGNDEDDEEENYQTSLSNMKLKQYGPSADIRQNIPNVDKNYDPLAEYRRPTIADRENEYQKKRRMQPGMISPERLDYFAD
;
A
#
# COMPACT_ATOMS: atom_id res chain seq x y z
N MET A 1 17.58 -15.40 50.16
CA MET A 1 16.85 -14.62 49.13
C MET A 1 17.76 -14.05 48.03
N SER A 2 19.10 -13.99 48.20
CA SER A 2 20.04 -13.41 47.20
C SER A 2 20.12 -14.17 45.87
N SER A 3 20.22 -15.50 45.90
CA SER A 3 20.52 -16.31 44.69
C SER A 3 19.52 -16.16 43.53
N LYS A 4 18.24 -15.89 43.80
CA LYS A 4 17.24 -15.66 42.73
C LYS A 4 17.36 -14.25 42.12
N HIS A 5 17.73 -13.26 42.93
CA HIS A 5 17.96 -11.90 42.45
C HIS A 5 19.19 -11.85 41.55
N ASP A 6 20.28 -12.48 41.97
CA ASP A 6 21.53 -12.52 41.20
C ASP A 6 21.33 -13.22 39.84
N ALA A 7 20.52 -14.28 39.80
CA ALA A 7 20.17 -14.97 38.56
C ALA A 7 19.34 -14.12 37.59
N ILE A 8 18.36 -13.35 38.11
CA ILE A 8 17.53 -12.45 37.30
C ILE A 8 18.37 -11.30 36.74
N GLU A 9 19.28 -10.76 37.54
CA GLU A 9 20.16 -9.68 37.11
C GLU A 9 21.12 -10.12 36.01
N ALA A 10 21.75 -11.30 36.17
CA ALA A 10 22.59 -11.90 35.14
C ALA A 10 21.83 -12.16 33.83
N GLN A 11 20.59 -12.68 33.90
CA GLN A 11 19.74 -12.90 32.73
C GLN A 11 19.37 -11.59 32.04
N SER A 12 19.00 -10.56 32.80
CA SER A 12 18.65 -9.24 32.25
C SER A 12 19.83 -8.55 31.55
N LYS A 13 21.05 -8.77 32.05
CA LYS A 13 22.28 -8.27 31.43
C LYS A 13 22.57 -8.99 30.11
N ALA A 14 22.47 -10.32 30.10
CA ALA A 14 22.67 -11.12 28.88
C ALA A 14 21.71 -10.72 27.75
N ILE A 15 20.42 -10.53 28.06
CA ILE A 15 19.40 -10.11 27.08
C ILE A 15 19.71 -8.72 26.49
N ARG A 16 20.22 -7.79 27.30
CA ARG A 16 20.60 -6.45 26.82
C ARG A 16 21.82 -6.50 25.91
N ASP A 17 22.81 -7.33 26.24
CA ASP A 17 24.03 -7.49 25.45
C ASP A 17 23.75 -8.19 24.11
N GLU A 18 22.82 -9.16 24.09
CA GLU A 18 22.37 -9.84 22.87
C GLU A 18 21.58 -8.90 21.95
N ARG A 19 20.61 -8.15 22.48
CA ARG A 19 19.84 -7.16 21.71
C ARG A 19 20.74 -6.08 21.10
N ARG A 20 21.79 -5.66 21.80
CA ARG A 20 22.74 -4.66 21.29
C ARG A 20 23.55 -5.18 20.09
N LYS A 21 23.91 -6.47 20.09
CA LYS A 21 24.59 -7.10 18.95
C LYS A 21 23.66 -7.22 17.73
N GLU A 22 22.40 -7.58 17.97
CA GLU A 22 21.38 -7.62 16.91
C GLU A 22 21.13 -6.23 16.29
N GLU A 23 21.17 -5.15 17.09
CA GLU A 23 21.08 -3.76 16.61
C GLU A 23 22.31 -3.29 15.81
N ASP A 24 23.47 -3.93 15.97
CA ASP A 24 24.69 -3.64 15.21
C ASP A 24 24.77 -4.47 13.91
N GLU A 25 24.15 -5.66 13.87
CA GLU A 25 24.06 -6.52 12.68
C GLU A 25 22.85 -6.19 11.79
N ALA A 26 21.79 -5.62 12.34
CA ALA A 26 20.67 -5.09 11.58
C ALA A 26 21.10 -3.83 10.81
N ARG A 27 21.27 -3.98 9.48
CA ARG A 27 21.36 -2.84 8.54
C ARG A 27 20.05 -2.06 8.55
N GLY A 28 19.87 -1.19 9.54
CA GLY A 28 18.69 -0.38 9.74
C GLY A 28 19.05 1.08 10.02
N THR A 29 18.21 1.98 9.52
CA THR A 29 18.32 3.42 9.76
C THR A 29 18.21 3.73 11.25
N ARG A 30 19.22 4.39 11.82
CA ARG A 30 19.18 4.95 13.18
C ARG A 30 18.61 6.37 13.11
N PHE A 31 18.01 6.85 14.21
CA PHE A 31 17.52 8.23 14.28
C PHE A 31 18.68 9.21 14.04
N GLY A 32 18.63 9.96 12.93
CA GLY A 32 19.69 10.87 12.49
C GLY A 32 20.74 10.30 11.54
N GLN A 33 20.68 9.00 11.20
CA GLN A 33 21.61 8.37 10.26
C GLN A 33 20.83 7.56 9.21
N GLN A 34 20.67 8.15 8.03
CA GLN A 34 20.04 7.50 6.88
C GLN A 34 21.11 6.67 6.13
N ILE A 35 20.93 5.36 6.12
CA ILE A 35 21.64 4.45 5.22
C ILE A 35 20.69 4.27 4.04
N LEU A 36 21.02 4.88 2.90
CA LEU A 36 20.26 4.75 1.67
C LEU A 36 20.82 3.58 0.86
N ASP A 37 19.96 2.83 0.19
CA ASP A 37 20.34 1.69 -0.65
C ASP A 37 21.09 2.19 -1.90
N THR A 38 22.42 2.28 -1.82
CA THR A 38 23.26 2.78 -2.92
C THR A 38 23.12 1.93 -4.18
N GLU A 39 22.83 0.62 -4.04
CA GLU A 39 22.60 -0.28 -5.19
C GLU A 39 21.40 0.11 -6.05
N VAL A 40 20.38 0.77 -5.49
CA VAL A 40 19.17 1.19 -6.22
C VAL A 40 19.34 2.56 -6.87
N TYR A 41 20.15 3.43 -6.26
CA TYR A 41 20.28 4.83 -6.68
C TYR A 41 21.56 5.14 -7.46
N GLU A 42 22.58 4.27 -7.41
CA GLU A 42 23.82 4.41 -8.18
C GLU A 42 23.78 3.67 -9.53
N ASP A 43 22.87 2.71 -9.72
CA ASP A 43 22.74 1.98 -10.98
C ASP A 43 22.09 2.86 -12.07
N ASP A 44 22.83 3.13 -13.14
CA ASP A 44 22.45 4.02 -14.23
C ASP A 44 21.60 3.31 -15.29
N GLY A 45 20.61 2.50 -14.87
CA GLY A 45 19.69 1.72 -15.72
C GLY A 45 18.86 2.52 -16.76
N ARG A 46 19.24 3.78 -17.00
CA ARG A 46 18.84 4.64 -18.10
C ARG A 46 19.50 4.35 -19.45
N SER A 47 20.55 3.53 -19.53
CA SER A 47 21.21 3.23 -20.82
C SER A 47 20.30 2.49 -21.81
N SER A 48 19.26 1.81 -21.32
CA SER A 48 18.29 1.07 -22.13
C SER A 48 17.09 1.91 -22.61
N TYR A 49 16.95 3.17 -22.19
CA TYR A 49 15.87 4.04 -22.68
C TYR A 49 16.30 4.79 -23.94
N LEU A 50 15.51 4.65 -25.02
CA LEU A 50 15.61 5.55 -26.16
C LEU A 50 15.15 6.95 -25.75
N SER A 51 16.06 7.92 -25.80
CA SER A 51 15.81 9.32 -25.48
C SER A 51 15.03 10.07 -26.57
N TYR A 52 14.88 9.50 -27.76
CA TYR A 52 14.15 10.09 -28.88
C TYR A 52 13.41 9.00 -29.66
N LEU A 53 12.15 9.28 -30.01
CA LEU A 53 11.36 8.48 -30.95
C LEU A 53 11.73 8.93 -32.38
N PRO A 54 12.05 8.01 -33.31
CA PRO A 54 12.27 8.38 -34.70
C PRO A 54 10.97 8.97 -35.27
N LYS A 55 11.04 10.19 -35.80
CA LYS A 55 9.93 10.78 -36.56
C LYS A 55 9.73 9.90 -37.79
N GLY A 56 8.55 9.30 -37.89
CA GLY A 56 8.15 8.56 -39.09
C GLY A 56 8.28 9.45 -40.32
N ASN A 57 8.67 8.85 -41.44
CA ASN A 57 8.76 9.49 -42.74
C ASN A 57 7.35 9.80 -43.24
N ASP A 58 6.75 10.89 -42.76
CA ASP A 58 5.52 11.43 -43.32
C ASP A 58 5.94 12.27 -44.54
N GLU A 59 6.11 11.59 -45.67
CA GLU A 59 6.17 12.24 -46.97
C GLU A 59 4.80 12.87 -47.24
N ASP A 60 4.85 14.17 -47.55
CA ASP A 60 3.74 14.97 -48.05
C ASP A 60 2.99 14.24 -49.18
N ASP A 61 1.70 13.97 -48.99
CA ASP A 61 0.78 13.83 -50.13
C ASP A 61 -0.63 14.32 -49.75
N GLU A 62 -0.94 15.47 -50.34
CA GLU A 62 -2.22 15.93 -50.88
C GLU A 62 -3.42 16.15 -49.93
N GLU A 63 -3.74 17.44 -49.82
CA GLU A 63 -5.01 18.01 -49.43
C GLU A 63 -6.21 17.30 -50.06
N GLU A 64 -6.91 16.42 -49.33
CA GLU A 64 -8.34 16.21 -49.58
C GLU A 64 -9.07 15.64 -48.36
N ASN A 65 -9.88 16.51 -47.75
CA ASN A 65 -11.19 16.15 -47.18
C ASN A 65 -11.24 15.11 -46.04
N TYR A 66 -10.64 15.41 -44.88
CA TYR A 66 -10.87 14.65 -43.63
C TYR A 66 -11.82 15.34 -42.63
N GLN A 67 -12.53 16.40 -43.01
CA GLN A 67 -13.36 17.17 -42.06
C GLN A 67 -14.78 16.63 -41.80
N THR A 68 -15.19 15.51 -42.40
CA THR A 68 -16.55 14.93 -42.19
C THR A 68 -16.59 13.60 -41.44
N SER A 69 -15.46 13.00 -41.04
CA SER A 69 -15.47 11.66 -40.42
C SER A 69 -15.09 11.59 -38.92
N LEU A 70 -14.96 12.70 -38.20
CA LEU A 70 -14.73 12.66 -36.75
C LEU A 70 -16.02 12.78 -35.90
N SER A 71 -17.12 13.29 -36.44
CA SER A 71 -18.39 13.48 -35.70
C SER A 71 -19.20 12.19 -35.53
N ASN A 72 -18.96 11.17 -36.36
CA ASN A 72 -19.64 9.86 -36.28
C ASN A 72 -18.84 8.81 -35.51
N MET A 73 -17.64 9.16 -35.04
CA MET A 73 -16.88 8.33 -34.11
C MET A 73 -17.54 8.45 -32.75
N LYS A 74 -18.58 7.63 -32.48
CA LYS A 74 -19.02 7.31 -31.12
C LYS A 74 -17.75 7.10 -30.31
N LEU A 75 -17.42 8.06 -29.45
CA LEU A 75 -16.27 8.02 -28.56
C LEU A 75 -16.21 6.60 -28.00
N LYS A 76 -15.13 5.90 -28.32
CA LYS A 76 -14.84 4.55 -27.81
C LYS A 76 -15.08 4.65 -26.31
N GLN A 77 -16.17 4.04 -25.86
CA GLN A 77 -16.65 4.18 -24.50
C GLN A 77 -15.49 3.82 -23.58
N TYR A 78 -14.97 4.80 -22.84
CA TYR A 78 -13.84 4.59 -21.93
C TYR A 78 -14.35 3.73 -20.77
N GLY A 79 -14.32 2.42 -20.93
CA GLY A 79 -14.82 1.45 -19.96
C GLY A 79 -14.95 0.05 -20.57
N PRO A 80 -15.09 -0.98 -19.74
CA PRO A 80 -15.24 -2.36 -20.22
C PRO A 80 -16.51 -2.52 -21.07
N SER A 81 -16.49 -3.41 -22.07
CA SER A 81 -17.68 -3.68 -22.89
C SER A 81 -18.86 -4.19 -22.03
N ALA A 82 -20.09 -4.03 -22.53
CA ALA A 82 -21.28 -4.51 -21.82
C ALA A 82 -21.21 -6.03 -21.56
N ASP A 83 -20.65 -6.78 -22.52
CA ASP A 83 -20.46 -8.22 -22.41
C ASP A 83 -19.46 -8.56 -21.30
N ILE A 84 -18.36 -7.82 -21.18
CA ILE A 84 -17.41 -8.03 -20.07
C ILE A 84 -18.10 -7.76 -18.73
N ARG A 85 -18.91 -6.71 -18.63
CA ARG A 85 -19.63 -6.38 -17.38
C ARG A 85 -20.65 -7.44 -16.95
N GLN A 86 -21.30 -8.10 -17.90
CA GLN A 86 -22.31 -9.13 -17.63
C GLN A 86 -21.68 -10.51 -17.39
N ASN A 87 -20.51 -10.78 -17.98
CA ASN A 87 -19.80 -12.06 -17.85
C ASN A 87 -18.72 -12.05 -16.76
N ILE A 88 -18.57 -10.98 -15.98
CA ILE A 88 -17.79 -11.04 -14.75
C ILE A 88 -18.49 -12.07 -13.86
N PRO A 89 -17.83 -13.21 -13.53
CA PRO A 89 -18.40 -14.16 -12.60
C PRO A 89 -18.75 -13.38 -11.33
N ASN A 90 -19.93 -13.64 -10.77
CA ASN A 90 -20.33 -13.12 -9.46
C ASN A 90 -19.41 -13.75 -8.40
N VAL A 91 -18.13 -13.37 -8.40
CA VAL A 91 -17.26 -13.49 -7.25
C VAL A 91 -18.01 -12.77 -6.17
N ASP A 92 -18.37 -13.50 -5.12
CA ASP A 92 -19.10 -12.97 -3.99
C ASP A 92 -18.49 -11.62 -3.64
N LYS A 93 -19.29 -10.55 -3.58
CA LYS A 93 -18.74 -9.17 -3.48
C LYS A 93 -17.86 -8.95 -2.24
N ASN A 94 -17.88 -9.91 -1.31
CA ASN A 94 -17.15 -9.95 -0.07
C ASN A 94 -16.04 -11.02 -0.04
N TYR A 95 -15.78 -11.70 -1.15
CA TYR A 95 -14.70 -12.70 -1.25
C TYR A 95 -13.38 -11.98 -1.52
N ASP A 96 -12.57 -11.87 -0.47
CA ASP A 96 -11.20 -11.40 -0.58
C ASP A 96 -10.29 -12.60 -0.94
N PRO A 97 -9.68 -12.62 -2.16
CA PRO A 97 -8.80 -13.70 -2.58
C PRO A 97 -7.52 -13.81 -1.73
N LEU A 98 -7.16 -12.77 -0.97
CA LEU A 98 -6.02 -12.75 -0.07
C LEU A 98 -6.41 -12.99 1.40
N ALA A 99 -7.65 -13.39 1.66
CA ALA A 99 -8.15 -13.63 3.01
C ALA A 99 -7.31 -14.64 3.81
N GLU A 100 -6.63 -15.58 3.14
CA GLU A 100 -5.76 -16.58 3.76
C GLU A 100 -4.40 -16.00 4.18
N TYR A 101 -3.87 -15.02 3.44
CA TYR A 101 -2.56 -14.41 3.70
C TYR A 101 -2.63 -13.17 4.58
N ARG A 102 -3.84 -12.69 4.90
CA ARG A 102 -4.00 -11.49 5.72
C ARG A 102 -3.47 -11.74 7.14
N ARG A 103 -2.82 -10.73 7.71
CA ARG A 103 -2.46 -10.77 9.14
C ARG A 103 -3.75 -10.80 9.98
N PRO A 104 -3.84 -11.66 11.01
CA PRO A 104 -5.04 -11.75 11.84
C PRO A 104 -5.29 -10.42 12.56
N THR A 105 -6.49 -9.87 12.41
CA THR A 105 -6.89 -8.58 12.99
C THR A 105 -7.25 -8.75 14.47
N ILE A 106 -7.35 -7.63 15.20
CA ILE A 106 -7.80 -7.65 16.60
C ILE A 106 -9.21 -8.25 16.71
N ALA A 107 -10.07 -8.03 15.70
CA ALA A 107 -11.41 -8.59 15.66
C ALA A 107 -11.45 -10.12 15.60
N ASP A 108 -10.44 -10.76 15.03
CA ASP A 108 -10.37 -12.23 14.94
C ASP A 108 -9.96 -12.87 16.28
N ARG A 109 -9.39 -12.09 17.21
CA ARG A 109 -8.86 -12.57 18.50
C ARG A 109 -9.78 -12.29 19.69
N GLU A 110 -10.83 -11.51 19.49
CA GLU A 110 -11.70 -11.03 20.55
C GLU A 110 -12.90 -11.95 20.78
N ASN A 111 -13.26 -12.15 22.06
CA ASN A 111 -14.51 -12.82 22.44
C ASN A 111 -15.73 -11.92 22.17
N GLU A 112 -16.94 -12.51 22.12
CA GLU A 112 -18.18 -11.78 21.79
C GLU A 112 -18.43 -10.54 22.67
N TYR A 113 -18.11 -10.61 23.97
CA TYR A 113 -18.23 -9.47 24.88
C TYR A 113 -17.28 -8.32 24.51
N GLN A 114 -16.04 -8.63 24.15
CA GLN A 114 -15.05 -7.63 23.73
C GLN A 114 -15.46 -6.99 22.39
N LYS A 115 -15.99 -7.80 21.46
CA LYS A 115 -16.57 -7.33 20.20
C LYS A 115 -17.73 -6.37 20.44
N LYS A 116 -18.68 -6.73 21.33
CA LYS A 116 -19.80 -5.85 21.72
C LYS A 116 -19.30 -4.54 22.32
N ARG A 117 -18.29 -4.57 23.17
CA ARG A 117 -17.68 -3.36 23.75
C ARG A 117 -17.06 -2.45 22.67
N ARG A 118 -16.37 -3.00 21.68
CA ARG A 118 -15.82 -2.20 20.56
C ARG A 118 -16.92 -1.58 19.71
N MET A 119 -17.97 -2.35 19.43
CA MET A 119 -19.09 -1.94 18.58
C MET A 119 -20.08 -1.01 19.29
N GLN A 120 -20.02 -0.93 20.61
CA GLN A 120 -20.76 0.03 21.41
C GLN A 120 -19.80 1.17 21.81
N PRO A 121 -19.59 2.17 20.93
CA PRO A 121 -18.95 3.41 21.34
C PRO A 121 -19.92 4.09 22.31
N GLY A 122 -19.85 3.74 23.60
CA GLY A 122 -20.47 4.53 24.66
C GLY A 122 -19.98 5.95 24.48
N MET A 123 -20.89 6.92 24.33
CA MET A 123 -20.66 8.32 23.96
C MET A 123 -19.25 8.82 24.36
N ILE A 124 -18.26 8.63 23.48
CA ILE A 124 -16.82 8.81 23.79
C ILE A 124 -16.48 10.29 23.96
N SER A 125 -17.29 11.17 23.37
CA SER A 125 -17.24 12.59 23.59
C SER A 125 -18.66 13.14 23.72
N PRO A 126 -18.84 14.25 24.44
CA PRO A 126 -20.05 15.06 24.34
C PRO A 126 -20.35 15.40 22.87
N GLU A 127 -21.63 15.65 22.58
CA GLU A 127 -22.05 16.16 21.27
C GLU A 127 -21.30 17.46 20.95
N ARG A 128 -20.66 17.51 19.78
CA ARG A 128 -19.96 18.71 19.34
C ARG A 128 -20.98 19.63 18.68
N LEU A 129 -21.17 20.82 19.23
CA LEU A 129 -21.95 21.87 18.59
C LEU A 129 -21.21 22.32 17.32
N ASP A 130 -21.82 22.10 16.15
CA ASP A 130 -21.28 22.58 14.88
C ASP A 130 -21.67 24.05 14.69
N TYR A 131 -20.69 24.95 14.79
CA TYR A 131 -20.87 26.40 14.65
C TYR A 131 -20.86 26.88 13.19
N PHE A 132 -20.65 25.98 12.23
CA PHE A 132 -20.62 26.30 10.79
C PHE A 132 -21.84 25.76 10.04
N ALA A 133 -22.88 25.34 10.77
CA ALA A 133 -24.11 24.83 10.18
C ALA A 133 -25.09 25.92 9.71
N ASP A 134 -24.70 27.20 9.76
CA ASP A 134 -25.39 28.37 9.17
C ASP A 134 -24.60 28.95 7.98
#